data_AF-A0A3N4Z4D1-F1
#
_entry.id   AF-A0A3N4Z4D1-F1
#
_cell.length_a   1.000
_cell.length_b   1.000
_cell.length_c   1.000
_cell.angle_alpha   90.00
_cell.angle_beta   90.00
_cell.angle_gamma   90.00
#
_symmetry.space_group_name_H-M   'P 1'
#
loop_
_entity.id
_entity.type
_entity.pdbx_description
1 polymer ?
#
loop_
_entity_poly.entity_id
_entity_poly.type
_entity_poly.pdbx_seq_one_letter_code
_entity_poly.pdbx_strand_id
1 'polypeptide(L)'
;MLEPTSVREALASVEPGKQVRVQAALVTEDDVPFLCDSVEDSDPEQCSDPKVEIVGAPIEELGLTERSGELTGEVDIVTTIDDQTATFVGLGSETTTREPP
;
A
#
# COMPACT_ATOMS: atom_id res chain seq x y z
N MET A 1 -16.61 -8.90 2.68
CA MET A 1 -15.61 -7.95 3.21
C MET A 1 -14.26 -8.59 2.98
N LEU A 2 -13.31 -7.90 2.36
CA LEU A 2 -11.93 -8.39 2.23
C LEU A 2 -11.25 -8.25 3.59
N GLU A 3 -10.71 -9.37 4.11
CA GLU A 3 -9.89 -9.33 5.32
C GLU A 3 -8.56 -8.66 4.98
N PRO A 4 -8.07 -7.74 5.83
CA PRO A 4 -6.76 -7.14 5.63
C PRO A 4 -5.69 -8.22 5.73
N THR A 5 -4.75 -8.19 4.79
CA THR A 5 -3.61 -9.11 4.75
C THR A 5 -2.30 -8.34 4.58
N SER A 6 -1.19 -9.01 4.84
CA SER A 6 0.15 -8.49 4.60
C SER A 6 0.50 -8.45 3.11
N VAL A 7 1.43 -7.58 2.71
CA VAL A 7 1.96 -7.51 1.33
C VAL A 7 2.51 -8.88 0.93
N ARG A 8 3.26 -9.53 1.83
CA ARG A 8 3.84 -10.86 1.60
C ARG A 8 2.79 -11.94 1.37
N GLU A 9 1.72 -11.92 2.16
CA GLU A 9 0.63 -12.88 2.01
C GLU A 9 -0.15 -12.63 0.72
N ALA A 10 -0.36 -11.36 0.36
CA ALA A 10 -0.94 -11.00 -0.92
C ALA A 10 -0.08 -11.51 -2.08
N LEU A 11 1.23 -11.30 -2.06
CA LEU A 11 2.15 -11.85 -3.07
C LEU A 11 2.09 -13.39 -3.14
N ALA A 12 1.95 -14.07 -2.00
CA ALA A 12 1.91 -15.53 -1.94
C ALA A 12 0.56 -16.14 -2.33
N SER A 13 -0.54 -15.42 -2.16
CA SER A 13 -1.90 -15.95 -2.31
C SER A 13 -2.63 -15.46 -3.57
N VAL A 14 -2.14 -14.42 -4.22
CA VAL A 14 -2.93 -13.70 -5.23
C VAL A 14 -2.80 -14.35 -6.60
N GLU A 15 -3.91 -14.88 -7.09
CA GLU A 15 -4.13 -15.08 -8.52
C GLU A 15 -4.06 -13.71 -9.21
N PRO A 16 -3.30 -13.56 -10.32
CA PRO A 16 -3.11 -12.27 -10.97
C PRO A 16 -4.45 -11.61 -11.30
N GLY A 17 -4.57 -10.32 -10.95
CA GLY A 17 -5.79 -9.53 -11.20
C GLY A 17 -6.85 -9.56 -10.09
N LYS A 18 -6.62 -10.24 -8.96
CA LYS A 18 -7.56 -10.25 -7.82
C LYS A 18 -7.33 -9.07 -6.87
N GLN A 19 -8.41 -8.42 -6.46
CA GLN A 19 -8.38 -7.34 -5.47
C GLN A 19 -8.17 -7.90 -4.07
N VAL A 20 -7.21 -7.32 -3.36
CA VAL A 20 -6.88 -7.64 -1.97
C VAL A 20 -6.82 -6.37 -1.14
N ARG A 21 -7.20 -6.48 0.13
CA ARG A 21 -7.02 -5.40 1.10
C ARG A 21 -5.69 -5.63 1.80
N VAL A 22 -4.80 -4.66 1.69
CA VAL A 22 -3.45 -4.73 2.25
C VAL A 22 -3.31 -3.67 3.33
N GLN A 23 -2.84 -4.10 4.50
CA GLN A 23 -2.40 -3.22 5.57
C GLN A 23 -0.88 -3.30 5.63
N ALA A 24 -0.21 -2.20 5.30
CA ALA A 24 1.23 -2.15 5.09
C ALA A 24 1.79 -0.76 5.38
N ALA A 25 3.10 -0.65 5.51
CA ALA A 25 3.78 0.64 5.41
C ALA A 25 3.92 1.03 3.93
N LEU A 26 3.70 2.30 3.63
CA LEU A 26 4.00 2.90 2.34
C LEU A 26 5.19 3.83 2.52
N VAL A 27 6.25 3.60 1.75
CA VAL A 27 7.46 4.42 1.71
C VAL A 27 7.67 4.90 0.28
N THR A 28 7.95 6.19 0.07
CA THR A 28 8.36 6.69 -1.24
C THR A 28 9.87 6.76 -1.33
N GLU A 29 10.48 6.06 -2.27
CA GLU A 29 11.91 6.15 -2.56
C GLU A 29 12.08 6.73 -3.98
N ASP A 30 12.84 7.82 -4.13
CA ASP A 30 13.04 8.52 -5.41
C ASP A 30 11.70 8.85 -6.14
N ASP A 31 10.72 9.41 -5.42
CA ASP A 31 9.35 9.71 -5.90
C ASP A 31 8.52 8.46 -6.29
N VAL A 32 8.99 7.26 -6.01
CA VAL A 32 8.27 6.00 -6.28
C VAL A 32 7.73 5.42 -4.98
N PRO A 33 6.39 5.28 -4.82
CA PRO A 33 5.80 4.68 -3.63
C PRO A 33 5.89 3.14 -3.66
N PHE A 34 6.29 2.57 -2.54
CA PHE A 34 6.41 1.13 -2.31
C PHE A 34 5.62 0.72 -1.07
N LEU A 35 4.96 -0.43 -1.15
CA LEU A 35 4.33 -1.11 -0.03
C LEU A 35 5.29 -2.14 0.55
N CYS A 36 5.37 -2.18 1.87
CA CYS A 36 6.12 -3.19 2.61
C CYS A 36 5.46 -3.52 3.96
N ASP A 37 5.67 -4.75 4.42
CA ASP A 37 5.18 -5.19 5.73
C ASP A 37 6.04 -4.66 6.89
N SER A 38 7.25 -4.19 6.61
CA SER A 38 8.19 -3.68 7.60
C SER A 38 9.11 -2.64 6.98
N VAL A 39 9.45 -1.62 7.77
CA VAL A 39 10.39 -0.56 7.42
C VAL A 39 11.65 -0.67 8.27
N GLU A 40 12.78 -0.28 7.70
CA GLU A 40 14.04 -0.13 8.43
C GLU A 40 14.03 1.20 9.19
N ASP A 41 14.52 1.16 10.44
CA ASP A 41 14.71 2.32 11.30
C ASP A 41 15.91 3.15 10.75
N SER A 42 15.61 3.96 9.75
CA SER A 42 16.53 4.80 8.99
C SER A 42 15.92 6.20 8.81
N ASP A 43 16.74 7.19 8.42
CA ASP A 43 16.29 8.55 8.11
C ASP A 43 16.63 8.90 6.65
N PRO A 44 15.69 8.77 5.69
CA PRO A 44 14.30 8.34 5.88
C PRO A 44 14.14 6.83 6.05
N GLU A 45 12.95 6.43 6.50
CA GLU A 45 12.58 5.02 6.67
C GLU A 45 12.61 4.34 5.29
N GLN A 46 13.20 3.15 5.21
CA GLN A 46 13.32 2.39 3.96
C GLN A 46 12.47 1.13 4.02
N CYS A 47 11.86 0.71 2.91
CA CYS A 47 11.13 -0.56 2.89
C CYS A 47 12.10 -1.73 3.07
N SER A 48 11.87 -2.59 4.08
CA SER A 48 12.70 -3.78 4.29
C SER A 48 12.38 -4.89 3.29
N ASP A 49 11.23 -5.55 3.43
CA ASP A 49 10.76 -6.64 2.56
C ASP A 49 9.33 -7.04 2.96
N PRO A 50 8.45 -7.40 2.00
CA PRO A 50 8.62 -7.28 0.55
C PRO A 50 8.48 -5.83 0.09
N LYS A 51 9.14 -5.47 -1.02
CA LYS A 51 9.03 -4.15 -1.64
C LYS A 51 8.19 -4.25 -2.91
N VAL A 52 6.97 -3.71 -2.87
CA VAL A 52 6.01 -3.76 -3.98
C VAL A 52 5.66 -2.37 -4.43
N GLU A 53 5.95 -2.03 -5.69
CA GLU A 53 5.63 -0.70 -6.24
C GLU A 53 4.13 -0.51 -6.29
N ILE A 54 3.61 0.63 -5.81
CA ILE A 54 2.20 0.96 -5.94
C ILE A 54 1.93 2.05 -6.99
N VAL A 55 1.09 1.74 -7.96
CA VAL A 55 0.71 2.69 -9.03
C VAL A 55 -0.69 3.23 -8.81
N GLY A 56 -0.85 4.53 -9.06
CA GLY A 56 -2.14 5.23 -9.02
C GLY A 56 -2.68 5.54 -7.62
N ALA A 57 -1.90 5.30 -6.56
CA ALA A 57 -2.27 5.68 -5.20
C ALA A 57 -2.19 7.21 -5.01
N PRO A 58 -3.22 7.84 -4.42
CA PRO A 58 -3.19 9.27 -4.11
C PRO A 58 -2.33 9.53 -2.86
N ILE A 59 -1.00 9.48 -3.02
CA ILE A 59 -0.01 9.55 -1.92
C ILE A 59 -0.24 10.75 -0.99
N GLU A 60 -0.59 11.91 -1.56
CA GLU A 60 -0.89 13.14 -0.81
C GLU A 60 -2.14 13.03 0.08
N GLU A 61 -3.09 12.16 -0.27
CA GLU A 61 -4.33 11.93 0.49
C GLU A 61 -4.19 10.83 1.56
N LEU A 62 -3.11 10.04 1.52
CA LEU A 62 -2.86 8.92 2.44
C LEU A 62 -2.35 9.37 3.82
N GLY A 63 -2.16 10.68 4.05
CA GLY A 63 -1.77 11.22 5.35
C GLY A 63 -0.36 10.79 5.79
N LEU A 64 0.55 10.61 4.82
CA LEU A 64 1.92 10.19 5.07
C LEU A 64 2.75 11.31 5.72
N THR A 65 3.80 10.91 6.42
CA THR A 65 4.75 11.82 7.06
C THR A 65 5.98 11.99 6.16
N GLU A 66 6.36 13.23 5.87
CA GLU A 66 7.61 13.54 5.15
C GLU A 66 8.81 13.47 6.09
N ARG A 67 9.85 12.72 5.70
CA ARG A 67 11.17 12.69 6.32
C ARG A 67 12.24 12.72 5.24
N SER A 68 13.22 13.61 5.37
CA SER A 68 14.34 13.71 4.42
C SER A 68 13.92 13.85 2.93
N GLY A 69 12.71 14.37 2.66
CA GLY A 69 12.16 14.49 1.31
C GLY A 69 11.38 13.28 0.79
N GLU A 70 11.23 12.24 1.62
CA GLU A 70 10.52 10.99 1.33
C GLU A 70 9.31 10.84 2.27
N LEU A 71 8.18 10.37 1.75
CA LEU A 71 6.94 10.14 2.48
C LEU A 71 6.89 8.70 3.00
N THR A 72 6.56 8.55 4.29
CA THR A 72 6.39 7.25 4.94
C THR A 72 5.15 7.23 5.85
N GLY A 73 4.48 6.09 5.94
CA GLY A 73 3.37 5.88 6.88
C GLY A 73 2.64 4.57 6.71
N GLU A 74 1.90 4.15 7.73
CA GLU A 74 1.02 2.99 7.67
C GLU A 74 -0.24 3.30 6.85
N VAL A 75 -0.58 2.42 5.92
CA VAL A 75 -1.73 2.54 5.01
C VAL A 75 -2.60 1.28 5.08
N ASP A 76 -3.91 1.48 4.86
CA ASP A 76 -4.90 0.42 4.69
C ASP A 76 -5.65 0.67 3.40
N ILE A 77 -5.34 -0.13 2.37
CA ILE A 77 -5.80 0.11 0.99
C ILE A 77 -6.24 -1.18 0.31
N VAL A 78 -7.12 -1.05 -0.67
CA VAL A 78 -7.46 -2.12 -1.61
C VAL A 78 -6.62 -1.93 -2.86
N THR A 79 -5.91 -2.98 -3.25
CA THR A 79 -5.02 -2.97 -4.41
C THR A 79 -5.13 -4.29 -5.16
N THR A 80 -4.71 -4.29 -6.43
CA THR A 80 -4.52 -5.51 -7.22
C THR A 80 -3.03 -5.75 -7.38
N ILE A 81 -2.53 -6.87 -6.88
CA ILE A 81 -1.09 -7.19 -6.96
C ILE A 81 -0.84 -8.17 -8.12
N ASP A 82 0.13 -7.82 -8.95
CA ASP A 82 0.64 -8.65 -10.04
C ASP A 82 2.17 -8.68 -9.95
N ASP A 83 2.73 -9.86 -9.65
CA ASP A 83 4.18 -10.09 -9.46
C ASP A 83 4.84 -9.13 -8.45
N GLN A 84 5.30 -7.96 -8.86
CA GLN A 84 5.93 -6.93 -8.00
C GLN A 84 5.26 -5.55 -8.07
N THR A 85 4.09 -5.46 -8.70
CA THR A 85 3.36 -4.20 -8.89
C THR A 85 1.97 -4.29 -8.29
N ALA A 86 1.61 -3.33 -7.45
CA ALA A 86 0.32 -3.14 -6.83
C ALA A 86 -0.42 -1.99 -7.52
N THR A 87 -1.60 -2.22 -8.06
CA THR A 87 -2.45 -1.15 -8.63
C THR A 87 -3.50 -0.71 -7.62
N PHE A 88 -3.42 0.54 -7.18
CA PHE A 88 -4.38 1.12 -6.25
C PHE A 88 -5.81 1.04 -6.79
N VAL A 89 -6.74 0.57 -5.95
CA VAL A 89 -8.17 0.49 -6.27
C VAL A 89 -8.98 1.41 -5.36
N GLY A 90 -8.62 1.49 -4.08
CA GLY A 90 -9.34 2.33 -3.11
C GLY A 90 -8.76 2.22 -1.70
N LEU A 91 -9.35 2.94 -0.75
CA LEU A 91 -9.00 2.85 0.67
C LEU A 91 -9.68 1.61 1.30
N GLY A 92 -9.04 1.00 2.29
CA GLY A 92 -9.56 -0.20 2.99
C GLY A 92 -10.68 0.12 3.98
N SER A 93 -10.92 1.40 4.24
CA SER A 93 -12.18 1.92 4.74
C SER A 93 -13.11 2.14 3.55
N GLU A 94 -14.26 1.46 3.52
CA GLU A 94 -15.36 1.61 2.54
C GLU A 94 -15.44 0.58 1.39
N THR A 95 -15.80 -0.67 1.74
CA THR A 95 -17.09 -1.15 1.20
C THR A 95 -18.21 -0.45 1.97
N THR A 96 -18.42 0.85 1.72
CA THR A 96 -19.71 1.47 2.00
C THR A 96 -20.26 1.94 0.68
N THR A 97 -21.27 1.21 0.23
CA THR A 97 -22.19 1.60 -0.79
C THR A 97 -22.57 3.06 -0.57
N ARG A 98 -22.28 3.90 -1.56
CA ARG A 98 -22.92 5.20 -1.70
C ARG A 98 -24.43 4.96 -1.81
N GLU A 99 -25.20 5.17 -0.76
CA GLU A 99 -26.63 5.46 -0.87
C GLU A 99 -26.83 6.96 -0.61
N PRO A 100 -27.25 7.75 -1.63
CA PRO A 100 -27.66 9.13 -1.42
C PRO A 100 -29.12 9.17 -0.93
N PRO A 101 -29.42 9.94 0.13
CA PRO A 101 -30.73 10.56 0.29
C PRO A 101 -30.71 12.07 0.01
#